data_AF-A0AAC9XZ74-F1
#
_entry.id   AF-A0AAC9XZ74-F1
#
_cell.length_a   1.000
_cell.length_b   1.000
_cell.length_c   1.000
_cell.angle_alpha   90.00
_cell.angle_beta   90.00
_cell.angle_gamma   90.00
#
_symmetry.space_group_name_H-M   'P 1'
#
loop_
_entity.id
_entity.type
_entity.pdbx_description
1 polymer ?
#
loop_
_entity_poly.entity_id
_entity_poly.type
_entity_poly.pdbx_seq_one_letter_code
_entity_poly.pdbx_strand_id
1 'polypeptide(L)'
;MTIASKVTTRINRSKRYVFDRADFADIAGYDQVGRVLKKLVDNGHLLRIGYGLYTKARENRITGKLMPASPAGADGVILEAIEKLGVDYKFDEFSQRSINGESLQIPASLKIITNNRFKRKIVVNNSAINAN
;
A
#
# COMPACT_ATOMS: atom_id res chain seq x y z
N MET A 1 23.75 -11.83 8.98
CA MET A 1 22.71 -11.15 8.15
C MET A 1 22.86 -9.64 8.30
N THR A 2 22.92 -8.91 7.17
CA THR A 2 22.91 -7.44 7.15
C THR A 2 21.53 -6.87 7.47
N ILE A 3 21.44 -5.59 7.85
CA ILE A 3 20.16 -4.89 8.07
C ILE A 3 19.25 -5.02 6.83
N ALA A 4 19.82 -4.79 5.64
CA ALA A 4 19.10 -4.94 4.38
C ALA A 4 18.52 -6.34 4.22
N SER A 5 19.31 -7.40 4.47
CA SER A 5 18.82 -8.78 4.38
C SER A 5 17.68 -9.05 5.36
N LYS A 6 17.76 -8.55 6.61
CA LYS A 6 16.69 -8.75 7.61
C LYS A 6 15.39 -8.06 7.19
N VAL A 7 15.47 -6.81 6.72
CA VAL A 7 14.30 -6.05 6.23
C VAL A 7 13.67 -6.76 5.03
N THR A 8 14.47 -7.13 4.01
CA THR A 8 13.98 -7.83 2.82
C THR A 8 13.34 -9.17 3.16
N THR A 9 13.98 -9.97 4.02
CA THR A 9 13.41 -11.26 4.47
C THR A 9 12.08 -11.06 5.18
N ARG A 10 11.95 -10.04 6.04
CA ARG A 10 10.68 -9.74 6.72
C ARG A 10 9.59 -9.33 5.75
N ILE A 11 9.89 -8.45 4.80
CA ILE A 11 8.95 -8.04 3.75
C ILE A 11 8.48 -9.27 2.97
N ASN A 12 9.41 -10.10 2.49
CA ASN A 12 9.08 -11.26 1.67
C ASN A 12 8.24 -12.30 2.42
N ARG A 13 8.51 -12.52 3.71
CA ARG A 13 7.75 -13.48 4.55
C ARG A 13 6.42 -12.93 5.05
N SER A 14 6.25 -11.62 5.07
CA SER A 14 5.01 -11.00 5.56
C SER A 14 3.84 -11.30 4.62
N LYS A 15 2.67 -11.61 5.18
CA LYS A 15 1.41 -11.70 4.44
C LYS A 15 0.85 -10.32 4.07
N ARG A 16 1.28 -9.27 4.78
CA ARG A 16 0.93 -7.88 4.53
C ARG A 16 1.64 -7.36 3.28
N TYR A 17 1.02 -6.40 2.60
CA TYR A 17 1.60 -5.75 1.44
C TYR A 17 2.07 -4.34 1.73
N VAL A 18 1.51 -3.67 2.76
CA VAL A 18 1.86 -2.29 3.13
C VAL A 18 2.74 -2.23 4.36
N PHE A 19 3.81 -1.44 4.27
CA PHE A 19 4.81 -1.27 5.31
C PHE A 19 5.12 0.21 5.58
N ASP A 20 5.45 0.52 6.82
CA ASP A 20 6.08 1.77 7.23
C ASP A 20 7.44 1.48 7.90
N ARG A 21 8.10 2.54 8.40
CA ARG A 21 9.39 2.38 9.07
C ARG A 21 9.26 1.73 10.45
N ALA A 22 8.10 1.86 11.11
CA ALA A 22 7.88 1.33 12.44
C ALA A 22 7.86 -0.21 12.44
N ASP A 23 7.44 -0.84 11.32
CA ASP A 23 7.48 -2.29 11.12
C ASP A 23 8.90 -2.92 11.22
N PHE A 24 9.96 -2.09 11.23
CA PHE A 24 11.35 -2.52 11.28
C PHE A 24 12.16 -1.87 12.40
N ALA A 25 11.50 -1.24 13.38
CA ALA A 25 12.15 -0.54 14.49
C ALA A 25 13.02 -1.46 15.37
N ASP A 26 12.70 -2.77 15.40
CA ASP A 26 13.47 -3.81 16.09
C ASP A 26 14.73 -4.26 15.32
N ILE A 27 14.84 -3.94 14.02
CA ILE A 27 15.97 -4.35 13.19
C ILE A 27 17.11 -3.34 13.27
N ALA A 28 16.78 -2.05 13.16
CA ALA A 28 17.75 -0.98 13.00
C ALA A 28 17.13 0.39 13.30
N GLY A 29 17.99 1.41 13.45
CA GLY A 29 17.55 2.79 13.66
C GLY A 29 16.77 3.35 12.47
N TYR A 30 15.97 4.38 12.74
CA TYR A 30 15.03 5.00 11.79
C TYR A 30 15.65 5.37 10.43
N ASP A 31 16.85 5.96 10.44
CA ASP A 31 17.55 6.37 9.22
C ASP A 31 18.12 5.19 8.45
N GLN A 32 18.61 4.17 9.14
CA GLN A 32 19.13 2.95 8.51
C GLN A 32 18.01 2.19 7.80
N VAL A 33 16.85 2.04 8.46
CA VAL A 33 15.64 1.47 7.85
C VAL A 33 15.20 2.31 6.65
N GLY A 34 15.14 3.63 6.80
CA GLY A 34 14.78 4.54 5.72
C GLY A 34 15.68 4.41 4.49
N ARG A 35 17.00 4.29 4.68
CA ARG A 35 17.96 4.06 3.58
C ARG A 35 17.75 2.70 2.90
N VAL A 36 17.46 1.65 3.66
CA VAL A 36 17.19 0.32 3.11
C VAL A 36 15.90 0.32 2.30
N LEU A 37 14.81 0.87 2.85
CA LEU A 37 13.53 0.97 2.13
C LEU A 37 13.66 1.80 0.85
N LYS A 38 14.43 2.90 0.89
CA LYS A 38 14.73 3.69 -0.31
C LYS A 38 15.44 2.83 -1.38
N LYS A 39 16.51 2.10 -1.00
CA LYS A 39 17.21 1.21 -1.94
C LYS A 39 16.28 0.13 -2.53
N LEU A 40 15.35 -0.41 -1.74
CA LEU A 40 14.38 -1.39 -2.23
C LEU A 40 13.38 -0.77 -3.22
N VAL A 41 13.03 0.51 -3.04
CA VAL A 41 12.23 1.26 -4.02
C VAL A 41 13.04 1.52 -5.29
N ASP A 42 14.28 1.98 -5.16
CA ASP A 42 15.16 2.28 -6.30
C ASP A 42 15.43 1.01 -7.14
N ASN A 43 15.51 -0.16 -6.49
CA ASN A 43 15.66 -1.47 -7.15
C ASN A 43 14.34 -2.08 -7.64
N GLY A 44 13.20 -1.40 -7.49
CA GLY A 44 11.90 -1.87 -7.95
C GLY A 44 11.29 -3.03 -7.17
N HIS A 45 11.80 -3.36 -5.97
CA HIS A 45 11.19 -4.36 -5.08
C HIS A 45 10.01 -3.79 -4.29
N LEU A 46 9.99 -2.48 -4.07
CA LEU A 46 8.92 -1.76 -3.39
C LEU A 46 8.44 -0.57 -4.24
N LEU A 47 7.20 -0.16 -4.03
CA LEU A 47 6.67 1.12 -4.51
C LEU A 47 6.43 2.03 -3.31
N ARG A 48 6.82 3.30 -3.42
CA ARG A 48 6.42 4.31 -2.44
C ARG A 48 5.04 4.83 -2.80
N ILE A 49 4.07 4.64 -1.90
CA ILE A 49 2.66 4.98 -2.13
C ILE A 49 2.21 6.23 -1.35
N GLY A 50 3.05 6.73 -0.46
CA GLY A 50 2.77 7.93 0.32
C GLY A 50 3.93 8.33 1.22
N TYR A 51 3.65 9.20 2.20
CA TYR A 51 4.66 9.70 3.14
C TYR A 51 5.21 8.61 4.07
N GLY A 52 6.24 7.87 3.67
CA GLY A 52 6.78 6.77 4.48
C GLY A 52 5.90 5.51 4.48
N LEU A 53 5.02 5.36 3.48
CA LEU A 53 4.34 4.11 3.19
C LEU A 53 4.91 3.49 1.92
N TYR A 54 5.10 2.18 1.99
CA TYR A 54 5.69 1.38 0.95
C TYR A 54 4.81 0.15 0.72
N THR A 55 4.65 -0.27 -0.53
CA THR A 55 4.01 -1.54 -0.88
C THR A 55 4.97 -2.44 -1.62
N LYS A 56 4.78 -3.76 -1.54
CA LYS A 56 5.48 -4.71 -2.41
C LYS A 56 5.20 -4.39 -3.87
N ALA A 57 6.25 -4.46 -4.69
CA ALA A 57 6.17 -4.25 -6.11
C ALA A 57 6.40 -5.55 -6.88
N ARG A 58 5.81 -5.64 -8.06
CA ARG A 58 6.12 -6.63 -9.08
C ARG A 58 6.11 -5.99 -10.45
N GLU A 59 6.86 -6.56 -11.37
CA GLU A 59 6.79 -6.15 -12.76
C GLU A 59 5.50 -6.66 -13.41
N ASN A 60 4.82 -5.78 -14.14
CA ASN A 60 3.71 -6.15 -14.99
C ASN A 60 4.26 -6.80 -16.27
N ARG A 61 3.95 -8.08 -16.49
CA ARG A 61 4.43 -8.85 -17.64
C ARG A 61 3.99 -8.31 -19.00
N ILE A 62 2.91 -7.52 -19.05
CA ILE A 62 2.36 -6.96 -20.30
C ILE A 62 3.01 -5.60 -20.60
N THR A 63 3.17 -4.75 -19.58
CA THR A 63 3.60 -3.35 -19.78
C THR A 63 5.06 -3.11 -19.43
N GLY A 64 5.75 -4.06 -18.78
CA GLY A 64 7.11 -3.89 -18.23
C GLY A 64 7.20 -2.88 -17.07
N LYS A 65 6.07 -2.30 -16.64
CA LYS A 65 6.04 -1.30 -15.57
C LYS A 65 5.87 -1.96 -14.21
N LEU A 66 6.44 -1.36 -13.18
CA LEU A 66 6.21 -1.76 -11.80
C LEU A 66 4.76 -1.49 -11.39
N MET A 67 4.18 -2.42 -10.65
CA MET A 67 2.85 -2.29 -10.07
C MET A 67 2.78 -3.01 -8.71
N PRO A 68 1.74 -2.77 -7.90
CA PRO A 68 1.60 -3.43 -6.61
C PRO A 68 1.53 -4.95 -6.76
N ALA A 69 2.21 -5.65 -5.86
CA ALA A 69 2.17 -7.11 -5.80
C ALA A 69 0.94 -7.68 -5.08
N SER A 70 0.11 -6.81 -4.48
CA SER A 70 -1.12 -7.24 -3.79
C SER A 70 -2.09 -7.92 -4.76
N PRO A 71 -2.62 -9.12 -4.43
CA PRO A 71 -3.67 -9.78 -5.19
C PRO A 71 -4.95 -8.93 -5.29
N ALA A 72 -5.23 -8.12 -4.27
CA ALA A 72 -6.37 -7.21 -4.22
C ALA A 72 -6.16 -5.92 -5.04
N GLY A 73 -5.08 -5.84 -5.82
CA GLY A 73 -4.81 -4.72 -6.71
C GLY A 73 -4.47 -3.42 -5.98
N ALA A 74 -4.67 -2.29 -6.66
CA ALA A 74 -4.36 -0.97 -6.12
C ALA A 74 -5.29 -0.59 -4.95
N ASP A 75 -6.57 -0.88 -5.07
CA ASP A 75 -7.59 -0.54 -4.07
C ASP A 75 -7.35 -1.28 -2.75
N GLY A 76 -6.98 -2.56 -2.81
CA GLY A 76 -6.61 -3.33 -1.61
C GLY A 76 -5.37 -2.78 -0.90
N VAL A 77 -4.39 -2.25 -1.63
CA VAL A 77 -3.22 -1.60 -1.03
C VAL A 77 -3.60 -0.29 -0.35
N ILE A 78 -4.50 0.48 -0.97
CA ILE A 78 -5.00 1.72 -0.36
C ILE A 78 -5.77 1.41 0.92
N LEU A 79 -6.65 0.40 0.89
CA LEU A 79 -7.40 -0.05 2.05
C LEU A 79 -6.47 -0.49 3.20
N GLU A 80 -5.52 -1.38 2.91
CA GLU A 80 -4.54 -1.86 3.90
C GLU A 80 -3.70 -0.70 4.47
N ALA A 81 -3.40 0.31 3.66
CA ALA A 81 -2.68 1.50 4.11
C ALA A 81 -3.51 2.35 5.08
N ILE A 82 -4.80 2.54 4.81
CA ILE A 82 -5.72 3.29 5.70
C ILE A 82 -5.90 2.55 7.02
N GLU A 83 -6.16 1.24 6.96
CA GLU A 83 -6.28 0.38 8.15
C GLU A 83 -5.01 0.44 8.99
N LYS A 84 -3.83 0.35 8.35
CA LYS A 84 -2.54 0.46 9.05
C LYS A 84 -2.35 1.83 9.71
N LEU A 85 -2.88 2.90 9.12
CA LEU A 85 -2.84 4.24 9.70
C LEU A 85 -3.89 4.46 10.81
N GLY A 86 -4.77 3.49 11.06
CA GLY A 86 -5.84 3.62 12.06
C GLY A 86 -6.86 4.70 11.71
N VAL A 87 -7.11 4.91 10.41
CA VAL A 87 -8.01 5.96 9.93
C VAL A 87 -9.38 5.34 9.64
N ASP A 88 -10.43 5.93 10.21
CA ASP A 88 -11.80 5.52 9.89
C ASP A 88 -12.12 5.79 8.41
N TYR A 89 -12.75 4.81 7.78
CA TYR A 89 -13.17 4.89 6.39
C TYR A 89 -14.56 4.31 6.20
N LYS A 90 -15.17 4.70 5.08
CA LYS A 90 -16.41 4.14 4.56
C LYS A 90 -16.24 3.95 3.06
N PHE A 91 -16.94 2.98 2.50
CA PHE A 91 -17.09 2.88 1.06
C PHE A 91 -18.24 3.79 0.59
N ASP A 92 -18.24 4.19 -0.67
CA ASP A 92 -19.42 4.82 -1.27
C ASP A 92 -20.57 3.82 -1.41
N GLU A 93 -21.79 4.32 -1.64
CA GLU A 93 -23.00 3.50 -1.69
C GLU A 93 -22.90 2.37 -2.74
N PHE A 94 -22.37 2.66 -3.92
CA PHE A 94 -22.23 1.65 -4.99
C PHE A 94 -21.27 0.53 -4.61
N SER A 95 -20.11 0.87 -4.04
CA SER A 95 -19.16 -0.13 -3.54
C SER A 95 -19.75 -0.95 -2.40
N GLN A 96 -20.49 -0.30 -1.47
CA GLN A 96 -21.15 -1.01 -0.37
C GLN A 96 -22.17 -2.02 -0.86
N ARG A 97 -23.07 -1.63 -1.78
CA ARG A 97 -24.09 -2.52 -2.34
C ARG A 97 -23.47 -3.73 -3.06
N SER A 98 -22.37 -3.50 -3.79
CA SER A 98 -21.63 -4.59 -4.44
C SER A 98 -21.00 -5.55 -3.42
N ILE A 99 -20.30 -5.01 -2.41
CA ILE A 99 -19.67 -5.81 -1.34
C ILE A 99 -20.70 -6.61 -0.54
N ASN A 100 -21.86 -6.02 -0.24
CA ASN A 100 -22.94 -6.66 0.51
C ASN A 100 -23.73 -7.69 -0.31
N GLY A 101 -23.49 -7.80 -1.62
CA GLY A 101 -24.26 -8.68 -2.51
C GLY A 101 -25.66 -8.16 -2.86
N GLU A 102 -25.95 -6.89 -2.56
CA GLU A 102 -27.22 -6.22 -2.89
C GLU A 102 -27.28 -5.77 -4.37
N SER A 103 -26.16 -5.88 -5.09
CA SER A 103 -26.05 -5.60 -6.52
C SER A 103 -25.15 -6.61 -7.20
N LEU A 104 -25.52 -7.05 -8.40
CA LEU A 104 -24.67 -7.87 -9.27
C LEU A 104 -23.66 -7.03 -10.06
N GLN A 105 -23.79 -5.70 -10.03
CA GLN A 105 -22.83 -4.81 -10.68
C GLN A 105 -21.54 -4.74 -9.85
N ILE A 106 -20.43 -5.09 -10.47
CA ILE A 106 -19.10 -4.95 -9.89
C ILE A 106 -18.56 -3.55 -10.28
N PRO A 107 -18.24 -2.67 -9.31
CA PRO A 107 -17.72 -1.35 -9.62
C PRO A 107 -16.34 -1.46 -10.25
N ALA A 108 -16.02 -0.53 -11.16
CA ALA A 108 -14.70 -0.47 -11.80
C ALA A 108 -13.57 -0.12 -10.82
N SER A 109 -13.89 0.58 -9.73
CA SER A 109 -12.97 0.91 -8.64
C SER A 109 -13.72 1.06 -7.33
N LEU A 110 -13.08 0.68 -6.22
CA LEU A 110 -13.64 0.87 -4.88
C LEU A 110 -13.37 2.30 -4.41
N LYS A 111 -14.44 3.06 -4.17
CA LYS A 111 -14.31 4.44 -3.69
C LYS A 111 -14.27 4.45 -2.17
N ILE A 112 -13.07 4.64 -1.63
CA ILE A 112 -12.83 4.75 -0.19
C ILE A 112 -12.91 6.21 0.25
N ILE A 113 -13.85 6.49 1.15
CA ILE A 113 -14.10 7.80 1.73
C ILE A 113 -13.53 7.81 3.15
N THR A 114 -12.63 8.76 3.41
CA THR A 114 -12.05 8.98 4.74
C THR A 114 -12.65 10.23 5.39
N ASN A 115 -12.38 10.44 6.68
CA ASN A 115 -12.82 11.66 7.36
C ASN A 115 -12.13 12.92 6.79
N ASN A 116 -12.77 14.09 6.96
CA ASN A 116 -12.22 15.36 6.46
C ASN A 116 -10.88 15.78 7.09
N ARG A 117 -10.50 15.20 8.23
CA ARG A 117 -9.24 15.48 8.94
C ARG A 117 -8.06 14.74 8.32
N PHE A 118 -8.31 13.62 7.64
CA PHE A 118 -7.28 12.87 6.94
C PHE A 118 -6.90 13.61 5.66
N LYS A 119 -5.72 14.24 5.66
CA LYS A 119 -5.19 15.01 4.52
C LYS A 119 -4.06 14.31 3.78
N ARG A 120 -3.61 13.17 4.28
CA ARG A 120 -2.44 12.49 3.73
C ARG A 120 -2.79 11.91 2.36
N LYS A 121 -1.94 12.22 1.38
CA LYS A 121 -2.03 11.70 0.01
C LYS A 121 -1.48 10.27 -0.05
N ILE A 122 -2.28 9.36 -0.59
CA ILE A 122 -1.89 7.98 -0.89
C ILE A 122 -2.21 7.73 -2.36
N VAL A 123 -1.22 7.30 -3.14
CA VAL A 123 -1.35 7.04 -4.57
C VAL A 123 -0.81 5.67 -4.88
N VAL A 124 -1.61 4.85 -5.56
CA VAL A 124 -1.26 3.51 -5.98
C VAL A 124 -1.72 3.34 -7.43
N ASN A 125 -0.77 3.39 -8.38
CA ASN A 125 -1.07 3.41 -9.81
C ASN A 125 -2.11 4.49 -10.16
N ASN A 126 -3.31 4.07 -10.59
CA ASN A 126 -4.41 4.95 -11.00
C ASN A 126 -5.43 5.20 -9.89
N SER A 127 -5.29 4.55 -8.73
CA SER A 127 -6.14 4.78 -7.56
C SER A 127 -5.43 5.73 -6.59
N ALA A 128 -6.19 6.65 -5.99
CA ALA A 128 -5.64 7.59 -5.04
C ALA A 128 -6.65 8.09 -4.01
N ILE A 129 -6.14 8.49 -2.85
CA ILE A 129 -6.86 9.21 -1.81
C ILE A 129 -6.18 10.56 -1.60
N ASN A 130 -6.98 11.62 -1.51
CA ASN A 130 -6.53 13.00 -1.31
C ASN A 130 -5.45 13.43 -2.33
N ALA A 131 -5.58 12.95 -3.57
CA ALA A 131 -4.75 13.34 -4.70
C ALA A 131 -5.45 14.41 -5.54
N ASN A 132 -5.75 15.54 -4.91
CA ASN A 132 -6.16 16.76 -5.60
C ASN A 132 -4.99 17.75 -5.54
#